data_AF-A0A0W0S8T4-F1
#
_entry.id   AF-A0A0W0S8T4-F1
#
_cell.length_a   1.000
_cell.length_b   1.000
_cell.length_c   1.000
_cell.angle_alpha   90.00
_cell.angle_beta   90.00
_cell.angle_gamma   90.00
#
_symmetry.space_group_name_H-M   'P 1'
#
loop_
_entity.id
_entity.type
_entity.pdbx_description
1 polymer ?
#
loop_
_entity_poly.entity_id
_entity_poly.type
_entity_poly.pdbx_seq_one_letter_code
_entity_poly.pdbx_strand_id
1 'polypeptide(L)'
;MNKSLVSLINKLNKQFNDLDLHLHAVQHQKQELEHQIQNLEEQLDQTVPKSLTMNPEIEINWLNFVMQQQEKKEAMTLDLKNCHELESKLNEKITRVKMELKMIEHYLQREEDHPKKRA
;
A
#
# COMPACT_ATOMS: atom_id res chain seq x y z
N MET A 1 28.25 24.05 8.90
CA MET A 1 26.86 23.80 8.44
C MET A 1 25.87 24.53 9.36
N ASN A 2 24.88 25.23 8.83
CA ASN A 2 23.89 25.97 9.64
C ASN A 2 23.03 24.98 10.46
N LYS A 3 22.89 25.19 11.79
CA LYS A 3 22.10 24.32 12.69
C LYS A 3 20.65 24.13 12.22
N SER A 4 20.08 25.15 11.60
CA SER A 4 18.73 25.10 11.01
C SER A 4 18.64 24.11 9.85
N LEU A 5 19.65 24.08 8.98
CA LEU A 5 19.71 23.18 7.81
C LEU A 5 19.89 21.72 8.23
N VAL A 6 20.75 21.47 9.22
CA VAL A 6 20.92 20.13 9.82
C VAL A 6 19.59 19.62 10.39
N SER A 7 18.86 20.48 11.10
CA SER A 7 17.55 20.14 11.68
C SER A 7 16.52 19.81 10.60
N LEU A 8 16.49 20.57 9.50
CA LEU A 8 15.61 20.32 8.37
C LEU A 8 15.90 18.98 7.70
N ILE A 9 17.17 18.68 7.41
CA ILE A 9 17.60 17.40 6.81
C ILE A 9 17.18 16.23 7.71
N ASN A 10 17.45 16.32 9.01
CA ASN A 10 17.07 15.27 9.97
C ASN A 10 15.54 15.06 10.01
N LYS A 11 14.77 16.15 9.94
CA LYS A 11 13.31 16.09 9.90
C LYS A 11 12.81 15.41 8.62
N LEU A 12 13.36 15.77 7.46
CA LEU A 12 12.99 15.18 6.17
C LEU A 12 13.38 13.70 6.11
N ASN A 13 14.56 13.32 6.60
CA ASN A 13 14.98 11.92 6.69
C ASN A 13 14.07 11.11 7.62
N LYS A 14 13.67 11.68 8.76
CA LYS A 14 12.69 11.02 9.65
C LYS A 14 11.35 10.84 8.93
N GLN A 15 10.85 11.88 8.27
CA GLN A 15 9.60 11.80 7.50
C GLN A 15 9.68 10.77 6.38
N PHE A 16 10.82 10.69 5.68
CA PHE A 16 11.05 9.68 4.65
C PHE A 16 10.96 8.27 5.25
N ASN A 17 11.70 8.00 6.33
CA ASN A 17 11.69 6.68 6.97
C ASN A 17 10.30 6.29 7.50
N ASP A 18 9.58 7.22 8.12
CA ASP A 18 8.23 6.98 8.63
C ASP A 18 7.25 6.65 7.48
N LEU A 19 7.36 7.36 6.35
CA LEU A 19 6.55 7.10 5.16
C LEU A 19 6.91 5.77 4.48
N ASP A 20 8.19 5.44 4.41
CA ASP A 20 8.71 4.21 3.79
C ASP A 20 8.30 2.97 4.59
N LEU A 21 8.39 3.04 5.93
CA LEU A 21 7.87 2.00 6.81
C LEU A 21 6.37 1.79 6.64
N HIS A 22 5.61 2.88 6.54
CA HIS A 22 4.16 2.80 6.32
C HIS A 22 3.84 2.22 4.94
N LEU A 23 4.61 2.58 3.91
CA LEU A 23 4.46 2.00 2.56
C LEU A 23 4.65 0.49 2.60
N HIS A 24 5.70 0.00 3.27
CA HIS A 24 5.94 -1.43 3.43
C HIS A 24 4.79 -2.15 4.16
N ALA A 25 4.24 -1.55 5.21
CA ALA A 25 3.10 -2.13 5.93
C ALA A 25 1.86 -2.24 5.02
N VAL A 26 1.57 -1.20 4.23
CA VAL A 26 0.44 -1.19 3.28
C VAL A 26 0.65 -2.23 2.17
N GLN A 27 1.87 -2.35 1.65
CA GLN A 27 2.20 -3.35 0.63
C GLN A 27 2.05 -4.78 1.15
N HIS A 28 2.46 -5.04 2.37
CA HIS A 28 2.25 -6.34 3.02
C HIS A 28 0.76 -6.64 3.19
N GLN A 29 -0.03 -5.68 3.68
CA GLN A 29 -1.48 -5.84 3.82
C GLN A 29 -2.15 -6.10 2.46
N LYS A 30 -1.70 -5.41 1.40
CA LYS A 30 -2.19 -5.61 0.04
C LYS A 30 -1.98 -7.04 -0.44
N GLN A 31 -0.76 -7.56 -0.30
CA GLN A 31 -0.42 -8.93 -0.69
C GLN A 31 -1.24 -9.97 0.09
N GLU A 32 -1.44 -9.74 1.37
CA GLU A 32 -2.26 -10.61 2.21
C GLU A 32 -3.73 -10.64 1.73
N LEU A 33 -4.30 -9.47 1.40
CA LEU A 33 -5.66 -9.39 0.85
C LEU A 33 -5.77 -10.06 -0.53
N GLU A 34 -4.79 -9.85 -1.42
CA GLU A 34 -4.73 -10.52 -2.73
C GLU A 34 -4.73 -12.06 -2.55
N HIS A 35 -3.92 -12.57 -1.63
CA HIS A 35 -3.85 -13.99 -1.33
C HIS A 35 -5.16 -14.53 -0.75
N GLN A 36 -5.79 -13.81 0.18
CA GLN A 36 -7.07 -14.21 0.77
C GLN A 36 -8.20 -14.25 -0.26
N ILE A 37 -8.25 -13.27 -1.17
CA ILE A 37 -9.23 -13.24 -2.26
C ILE A 37 -9.01 -14.43 -3.20
N GLN A 38 -7.77 -14.69 -3.62
CA GLN A 38 -7.47 -15.82 -4.49
C GLN A 38 -7.86 -17.16 -3.85
N ASN A 39 -7.52 -17.36 -2.57
CA ASN A 39 -7.91 -18.58 -1.85
C ASN A 39 -9.43 -18.76 -1.77
N LEU A 40 -10.18 -17.66 -1.62
CA LEU A 40 -11.64 -17.69 -1.56
C LEU A 40 -12.22 -18.04 -2.95
N GLU A 41 -11.67 -17.50 -4.03
CA GLU A 41 -12.04 -17.86 -5.40
C GLU A 41 -11.80 -19.35 -5.68
N GLU A 42 -10.64 -19.88 -5.30
CA GLU A 42 -10.31 -21.30 -5.46
C GLU A 42 -11.28 -22.21 -4.68
N GLN A 43 -11.72 -21.80 -3.48
CA GLN A 43 -12.71 -22.54 -2.70
C GLN A 43 -14.10 -22.53 -3.35
N LEU A 44 -14.51 -21.40 -3.93
CA LEU A 44 -15.78 -21.29 -4.64
C LEU A 44 -15.82 -22.18 -5.89
N ASP A 45 -14.72 -22.21 -6.65
CA ASP A 45 -14.63 -23.05 -7.85
C ASP A 45 -14.68 -24.56 -7.53
N GLN A 46 -14.16 -24.96 -6.37
CA GLN A 46 -14.16 -26.36 -5.92
C GLN A 46 -15.52 -26.83 -5.37
N THR A 47 -16.38 -25.92 -4.90
CA THR A 47 -17.61 -26.27 -4.17
C THR A 47 -18.84 -26.50 -5.07
N VAL A 48 -18.67 -26.45 -6.41
CA VAL A 48 -19.78 -26.67 -7.36
C VAL A 48 -20.32 -28.11 -7.26
N PRO A 49 -21.60 -28.31 -6.86
CA PRO A 49 -22.19 -29.64 -6.71
C PRO A 49 -22.34 -30.32 -8.08
N LYS A 50 -21.73 -31.51 -8.25
CA LYS A 50 -21.79 -32.30 -9.50
C LYS A 50 -22.94 -33.32 -9.53
N SER A 51 -24.00 -33.13 -8.73
CA SER A 51 -25.09 -34.11 -8.62
C SER A 51 -26.09 -33.97 -9.77
N LEU A 52 -26.43 -35.08 -10.44
CA LEU A 52 -27.48 -35.16 -11.47
C LEU A 52 -28.91 -35.11 -10.90
N THR A 53 -29.07 -35.29 -9.59
CA THR A 53 -30.35 -35.15 -8.87
C THR A 53 -30.29 -33.93 -7.96
N MET A 54 -31.14 -32.95 -8.28
CA MET A 54 -31.23 -31.68 -7.56
C MET A 54 -32.07 -31.85 -6.29
N ASN A 55 -31.43 -31.71 -5.12
CA ASN A 55 -32.15 -31.61 -3.84
C ASN A 55 -32.31 -30.12 -3.50
N PRO A 56 -33.54 -29.58 -3.43
CA PRO A 56 -33.78 -28.17 -3.17
C PRO A 56 -33.15 -27.63 -1.88
N GLU A 57 -33.10 -28.42 -0.80
CA GLU A 57 -32.49 -27.98 0.46
C GLU A 57 -30.97 -27.86 0.35
N ILE A 58 -30.33 -28.77 -0.40
CA ILE A 58 -28.88 -28.74 -0.66
C ILE A 58 -28.54 -27.53 -1.53
N GLU A 59 -29.37 -27.23 -2.53
CA GLU A 59 -29.19 -26.09 -3.43
C GLU A 59 -29.30 -24.76 -2.67
N ILE A 60 -30.32 -24.60 -1.82
CA ILE A 60 -30.50 -23.39 -1.00
C ILE A 60 -29.30 -23.19 -0.07
N ASN A 61 -28.82 -24.25 0.59
CA ASN A 61 -27.65 -24.17 1.46
C ASN A 61 -26.38 -23.81 0.69
N TRP A 62 -26.20 -24.34 -0.51
CA TRP A 62 -25.08 -23.99 -1.38
C TRP A 62 -25.14 -22.53 -1.83
N LEU A 63 -26.31 -22.06 -2.30
CA LEU A 63 -26.50 -20.66 -2.70
C LEU A 63 -26.24 -19.70 -1.53
N ASN A 64 -26.72 -20.03 -0.32
CA ASN A 64 -26.45 -19.23 0.88
C ASN A 64 -24.94 -19.18 1.20
N PHE A 65 -24.24 -20.30 1.07
CA PHE A 65 -22.79 -20.34 1.24
C PHE A 65 -22.07 -19.47 0.21
N VAL A 66 -22.41 -19.61 -1.08
CA VAL A 66 -21.83 -18.81 -2.18
C VAL A 66 -22.07 -17.31 -1.94
N MET A 67 -23.28 -16.94 -1.56
CA MET A 67 -23.63 -15.55 -1.25
C MET A 67 -22.76 -14.98 -0.13
N GLN A 68 -22.58 -15.72 0.98
CA GLN A 68 -21.71 -15.29 2.08
C GLN A 68 -20.24 -15.13 1.66
N GLN A 69 -19.71 -16.03 0.84
CA GLN A 69 -18.34 -15.90 0.34
C GLN A 69 -18.21 -14.71 -0.63
N GLN A 70 -19.21 -14.47 -1.46
CA GLN A 70 -19.23 -13.32 -2.36
C GLN A 70 -19.25 -11.98 -1.61
N GLU A 71 -20.10 -11.85 -0.58
CA GLU A 71 -20.12 -10.66 0.29
C GLU A 71 -18.75 -10.43 0.96
N LYS A 72 -18.12 -11.50 1.46
CA LYS A 72 -16.78 -11.44 2.05
C LYS A 72 -15.73 -10.99 1.03
N LYS A 73 -15.79 -11.52 -0.19
CA LYS A 73 -14.89 -11.15 -1.30
C LYS A 73 -15.05 -9.67 -1.67
N GLU A 74 -16.28 -9.16 -1.74
CA GLU A 74 -16.55 -7.76 -2.05
C GLU A 74 -15.98 -6.82 -0.99
N ALA A 75 -16.14 -7.16 0.30
CA ALA A 75 -15.53 -6.40 1.39
C ALA A 75 -14.00 -6.38 1.27
N MET A 76 -13.36 -7.53 1.06
CA MET A 76 -11.91 -7.63 0.87
C MET A 76 -11.42 -6.85 -0.37
N THR A 77 -12.20 -6.87 -1.45
CA THR A 77 -11.88 -6.14 -2.69
C THR A 77 -11.93 -4.63 -2.47
N LEU A 78 -12.89 -4.15 -1.67
CA LEU A 78 -12.96 -2.75 -1.28
C LEU A 78 -11.73 -2.35 -0.44
N ASP A 79 -11.35 -3.18 0.53
CA ASP A 79 -10.15 -2.95 1.34
C ASP A 79 -8.87 -2.95 0.49
N LEU A 80 -8.78 -3.86 -0.49
CA LEU A 80 -7.66 -3.92 -1.43
C LEU A 80 -7.55 -2.63 -2.25
N LYS A 81 -8.68 -2.09 -2.73
CA LYS A 81 -8.73 -0.81 -3.42
C LYS A 81 -8.25 0.34 -2.52
N ASN A 82 -8.67 0.35 -1.25
CA ASN A 82 -8.21 1.34 -0.27
C ASN A 82 -6.68 1.25 -0.06
N CYS A 83 -6.12 0.04 0.02
CA CYS A 83 -4.68 -0.17 0.08
C CYS A 83 -3.96 0.39 -1.15
N HIS A 84 -4.47 0.17 -2.37
CA HIS A 84 -3.90 0.74 -3.60
C HIS A 84 -3.90 2.28 -3.59
N GLU A 85 -5.01 2.90 -3.19
CA GLU A 85 -5.09 4.36 -3.09
C GLU A 85 -4.12 4.92 -2.04
N LEU A 86 -3.97 4.24 -0.90
CA LEU A 86 -3.04 4.63 0.14
C LEU A 86 -1.58 4.46 -0.30
N GLU A 87 -1.25 3.35 -0.98
CA GLU A 87 0.06 3.11 -1.58
C GLU A 87 0.45 4.24 -2.55
N SER A 88 -0.47 4.65 -3.43
CA SER A 88 -0.25 5.78 -4.36
C SER A 88 0.06 7.08 -3.61
N LYS A 89 -0.76 7.42 -2.60
CA LYS A 89 -0.57 8.63 -1.79
C LYS A 89 0.75 8.62 -1.02
N LEU A 90 1.19 7.47 -0.52
CA LEU A 90 2.47 7.33 0.17
C LEU A 90 3.64 7.49 -0.81
N ASN A 91 3.57 6.87 -1.97
CA ASN A 91 4.59 7.01 -3.02
C ASN A 91 4.75 8.46 -3.50
N GLU A 92 3.65 9.20 -3.67
CA GLU A 92 3.69 10.63 -4.00
C GLU A 92 4.42 11.44 -2.91
N LYS A 93 4.07 11.21 -1.64
CA LYS A 93 4.70 11.88 -0.50
C LYS A 93 6.19 11.55 -0.40
N ILE A 94 6.56 10.28 -0.56
CA ILE A 94 7.95 9.83 -0.57
C ILE A 94 8.73 10.52 -1.69
N THR A 95 8.16 10.56 -2.90
CA THR A 95 8.78 11.22 -4.06
C THR A 95 9.04 12.70 -3.79
N ARG A 96 8.08 13.39 -3.17
CA ARG A 96 8.23 14.79 -2.77
C ARG A 96 9.34 14.98 -1.75
N VAL A 97 9.40 14.17 -0.69
CA VAL A 97 10.45 14.26 0.33
C VAL A 97 11.83 13.98 -0.28
N LYS A 98 11.95 12.98 -1.18
CA LYS A 98 13.20 12.72 -1.91
C LYS A 98 13.63 13.92 -2.77
N MET A 99 12.68 14.59 -3.42
CA MET A 99 12.97 15.80 -4.20
C MET A 99 13.45 16.94 -3.30
N GLU A 100 12.82 17.16 -2.14
CA GLU A 100 13.23 18.17 -1.16
C GLU A 100 14.65 17.90 -0.62
N LEU A 101 14.96 16.65 -0.29
CA LEU A 101 16.31 16.24 0.11
C LEU A 101 17.34 16.49 -1.00
N LYS A 102 17.03 16.12 -2.25
CA LYS A 102 17.90 16.34 -3.40
C LYS A 102 18.13 17.83 -3.69
N MET A 103 17.13 18.68 -3.49
CA MET A 103 17.28 20.13 -3.60
C MET A 103 18.25 20.68 -2.55
N ILE A 104 18.18 20.17 -1.32
CA ILE A 104 19.11 20.54 -0.24
C ILE A 104 20.53 20.06 -0.57
N GLU A 105 20.69 18.85 -1.09
CA GLU A 105 21.98 18.31 -1.54
C GLU A 105 22.60 19.21 -2.63
N HIS A 106 21.84 19.58 -3.66
CA HIS A 106 22.30 20.51 -4.70
C HIS A 106 22.58 21.92 -4.17
N TYR A 107 21.91 22.36 -3.10
CA TYR A 107 22.23 23.61 -2.44
C TYR A 107 23.58 23.53 -1.72
N LEU A 108 23.80 22.46 -0.95
CA LEU A 108 25.04 22.21 -0.22
C LEU A 108 26.24 22.11 -1.17
N GLN A 109 26.09 21.34 -2.25
CA GLN A 109 27.14 21.19 -3.27
C GLN A 109 27.53 22.54 -3.89
N ARG A 110 26.56 23.41 -4.17
CA ARG A 110 26.82 24.77 -4.68
C ARG A 110 27.52 25.67 -3.66
N GLU A 111 27.20 25.55 -2.35
CA GLU A 111 27.95 26.27 -1.32
C GLU A 111 29.40 25.79 -1.20
N GLU A 112 29.66 24.50 -1.42
CA GLU A 112 31.00 23.92 -1.40
C GLU A 112 31.84 24.29 -2.64
N ASP A 113 31.23 24.29 -3.83
CA ASP A 113 31.89 24.60 -5.11
C ASP A 113 32.16 26.11 -5.31
N HIS A 114 31.40 26.98 -4.62
CA HIS A 114 31.55 28.43 -4.68
C HIS A 114 31.72 29.09 -3.29
N PRO A 115 32.86 28.89 -2.60
CA PRO A 115 33.11 29.48 -1.29
C PRO A 115 33.39 31.01 -1.31
N LYS A 116 33.11 31.73 -2.40
CA LYS A 116 33.39 33.19 -2.58
C LYS A 116 32.07 33.95 -2.73
N LYS A 117 31.69 34.98 -1.97
CA LYS A 117 32.40 35.90 -1.05
C LYS A 117 31.44 36.19 0.12
N ARG A 118 31.76 35.77 1.34
CA ARG A 118 31.25 36.46 2.54
C ARG A 118 32.34 37.43 2.96
N ALA A 119 32.30 38.62 2.37
CA ALA A 119 32.93 39.82 2.91
C ALA A 119 31.93 40.48 3.86
#